data_AF-A0A2V1NTU5-F1
#
_entry.id   AF-A0A2V1NTU5-F1
#
_cell.length_a   1.000
_cell.length_b   1.000
_cell.length_c   1.000
_cell.angle_alpha   90.00
_cell.angle_beta   90.00
_cell.angle_gamma   90.00
#
_symmetry.space_group_name_H-M   'P 1'
#
loop_
_entity.id
_entity.type
_entity.pdbx_description
1 polymer ?
#
loop_
_entity_poly.entity_id
_entity_poly.type
_entity_poly.pdbx_seq_one_letter_code
_entity_poly.pdbx_strand_id
1 'polypeptide(L)'
;MPEAVAPATGTLFAALYGTQTPYPWHDPENDPYQLFHQRSLAMGWLDVLWGMNDAGSGHPQRAAGDPELIAWFQVGAAVVSGERPLPVRPFLGCAGSVVERIGAAEVSVVQLLLPLGSIDVASRPAYAAVPSMLTREWFRAGDPAARTPVEVVVASGQDEVIGELPRCLAELEQDVFTLRSYSPGGTSPEFRPSSSGRTSPEPPFDDTFWGGPLRHTLALHGDLAAWSYDAVGWLGEALAELAARLGGRAPLLVTVRRST
;
A
#
# COMPACT_ATOMS: atom_id res chain seq x y z
N MET A 1 8.64 -25.85 -29.04
CA MET A 1 9.02 -25.22 -27.76
C MET A 1 7.74 -24.78 -27.09
N PRO A 2 7.48 -25.15 -25.82
CA PRO A 2 6.31 -24.65 -25.12
C PRO A 2 6.49 -23.15 -24.93
N GLU A 3 5.48 -22.39 -25.34
CA GLU A 3 5.34 -20.96 -25.10
C GLU A 3 5.39 -20.77 -23.58
N ALA A 4 6.43 -20.10 -23.08
CA ALA A 4 6.53 -19.79 -21.66
C ALA A 4 5.34 -18.90 -21.32
N VAL A 5 4.37 -19.45 -20.59
CA VAL A 5 3.27 -18.68 -20.02
C VAL A 5 3.93 -17.56 -19.21
N ALA A 6 3.73 -16.31 -19.64
CA ALA A 6 4.24 -15.17 -18.89
C ALA A 6 3.75 -15.32 -17.44
N PRO A 7 4.63 -15.18 -16.43
CA PRO A 7 4.21 -15.31 -15.05
C PRO A 7 3.06 -14.34 -14.79
N ALA A 8 2.02 -14.80 -14.09
CA ALA A 8 0.90 -13.95 -13.74
C ALA A 8 1.42 -12.75 -12.93
N THR A 9 1.28 -11.56 -13.49
CA THR A 9 1.70 -10.30 -12.88
C THR A 9 0.47 -9.64 -12.30
N GLY A 10 0.46 -9.39 -10.99
CA GLY A 10 -0.58 -8.61 -10.33
C GLY A 10 -0.22 -7.13 -10.32
N THR A 11 -1.19 -6.24 -10.19
CA THR A 11 -0.92 -4.80 -10.08
C THR A 11 -0.58 -4.43 -8.64
N LEU A 12 0.57 -3.79 -8.45
CA LEU A 12 0.89 -3.05 -7.22
C LEU A 12 0.72 -1.55 -7.51
N PHE A 13 -0.07 -0.87 -6.68
CA PHE A 13 -0.38 0.55 -6.86
C PHE A 13 -0.17 1.32 -5.56
N ALA A 14 0.27 2.57 -5.66
CA ALA A 14 0.29 3.53 -4.56
C ALA A 14 -0.26 4.88 -5.00
N ALA A 15 -1.06 5.52 -4.15
CA ALA A 15 -1.40 6.93 -4.24
C ALA A 15 -1.05 7.64 -2.93
N LEU A 16 -0.39 8.79 -3.05
CA LEU A 16 0.07 9.61 -1.94
C LEU A 16 -0.76 10.89 -1.90
N TYR A 17 -1.38 11.17 -0.75
CA TYR A 17 -2.22 12.35 -0.57
C TYR A 17 -1.71 13.23 0.57
N GLY A 18 -1.89 14.53 0.43
CA GLY A 18 -1.47 15.52 1.41
C GLY A 18 -1.29 16.87 0.76
N THR A 19 -0.22 17.59 1.14
CA THR A 19 0.15 18.85 0.50
C THR A 19 1.50 18.69 -0.20
N GLN A 20 1.66 19.33 -1.35
CA GLN A 20 2.95 19.43 -2.02
C GLN A 20 3.14 20.85 -2.56
N THR A 21 4.30 21.43 -2.27
CA THR A 21 4.76 22.66 -2.92
C THR A 21 5.92 22.31 -3.85
N PRO A 22 5.72 22.31 -5.18
CA PRO A 22 6.79 22.06 -6.14
C PRO A 22 7.96 23.03 -5.95
N TYR A 23 9.18 22.54 -6.13
CA TYR A 23 10.35 23.40 -6.09
C TYR A 23 10.39 24.32 -7.33
N PRO A 24 10.84 25.58 -7.21
CA PRO A 24 10.87 26.52 -8.33
C PRO A 24 11.89 26.14 -9.42
N TRP A 25 12.83 25.25 -9.10
CA TRP A 25 13.82 24.71 -10.04
C TRP A 25 13.46 23.30 -10.55
N HIS A 26 12.29 22.77 -10.18
CA HIS A 26 11.85 21.49 -10.72
C HIS A 26 11.51 21.65 -12.20
N ASP A 27 12.19 20.87 -13.03
CA ASP A 27 11.95 20.81 -14.46
C ASP A 27 10.73 19.92 -14.74
N PRO A 28 9.64 20.45 -15.34
CA PRO A 28 8.43 19.69 -15.66
C PRO A 28 8.66 18.50 -16.59
N GLU A 29 9.77 18.46 -17.34
CA GLU A 29 10.13 17.30 -18.16
C GLU A 29 10.53 16.07 -17.31
N ASN A 30 10.91 16.29 -16.04
CA ASN A 30 11.17 15.20 -15.10
C ASN A 30 9.89 14.82 -14.35
N ASP A 31 8.92 14.32 -15.10
CA ASP A 31 7.64 13.89 -14.55
C ASP A 31 7.78 12.75 -13.50
N PRO A 32 6.72 12.47 -12.71
CA PRO A 32 6.77 11.41 -11.70
C PRO A 32 7.16 10.05 -12.28
N TYR A 33 6.76 9.77 -13.52
CA TYR A 33 7.03 8.52 -14.20
C TYR A 33 8.53 8.32 -14.46
N GLN A 34 9.17 9.29 -15.10
CA GLN A 34 10.58 9.26 -15.42
C GLN A 34 11.42 9.16 -14.14
N LEU A 35 11.13 9.99 -13.13
CA LEU A 35 11.85 9.96 -11.86
C LEU A 35 11.69 8.62 -11.13
N PHE A 36 10.49 8.06 -11.13
CA PHE A 36 10.21 6.77 -10.50
C PHE A 36 10.95 5.62 -11.18
N HIS A 37 10.96 5.62 -12.52
CA HIS A 37 11.70 4.65 -13.31
C HIS A 37 13.21 4.72 -13.00
N GLN A 38 13.81 5.90 -13.03
CA GLN A 38 15.24 6.10 -12.73
C GLN A 38 15.59 5.65 -11.30
N ARG A 39 14.74 5.98 -10.32
CA ARG A 39 14.95 5.57 -8.92
C ARG A 39 14.84 4.07 -8.74
N SER A 40 13.88 3.43 -9.41
CA SER A 40 13.67 1.98 -9.35
C SER A 40 14.85 1.22 -9.96
N LEU A 41 15.39 1.69 -11.09
CA LEU A 41 16.62 1.15 -11.68
C LEU A 41 17.82 1.30 -10.75
N ALA A 42 18.01 2.47 -10.15
CA ALA A 42 19.13 2.73 -9.25
C ALA A 42 19.11 1.84 -7.99
N MET A 43 17.92 1.45 -7.54
CA MET A 43 17.72 0.59 -6.38
C MET A 43 17.72 -0.90 -6.73
N GLY A 44 17.66 -1.26 -8.02
CA GLY A 44 17.72 -2.64 -8.50
C GLY A 44 16.60 -3.56 -8.00
N TRP A 45 15.45 -2.99 -7.59
CA TRP A 45 14.34 -3.79 -7.05
C TRP A 45 13.30 -4.18 -8.09
N LEU A 46 13.29 -3.50 -9.25
CA LEU A 46 12.35 -3.74 -10.35
C LEU A 46 13.08 -4.39 -11.53
N ASP A 47 13.02 -5.73 -11.61
CA ASP A 47 13.87 -6.55 -12.49
C ASP A 47 13.25 -6.89 -13.87
N VAL A 48 11.98 -6.57 -14.13
CA VAL A 48 11.30 -6.93 -15.40
C VAL A 48 10.49 -5.79 -16.00
N LEU A 49 10.63 -5.67 -17.31
CA LEU A 49 10.15 -4.56 -18.12
C LEU A 49 8.62 -4.38 -18.10
N TRP A 50 8.20 -3.14 -17.81
CA TRP A 50 7.24 -2.31 -18.58
C TRP A 50 5.88 -2.90 -19.00
N GLY A 51 5.40 -3.98 -18.39
CA GLY A 51 4.07 -4.51 -18.73
C GLY A 51 2.94 -3.54 -18.40
N MET A 52 3.00 -2.86 -17.25
CA MET A 52 1.90 -2.07 -16.67
C MET A 52 2.43 -1.03 -15.66
N ASN A 53 3.43 -0.24 -16.06
CA ASN A 53 3.91 0.84 -15.19
C ASN A 53 3.34 2.17 -15.69
N ASP A 54 2.71 2.91 -14.80
CA ASP A 54 2.20 4.26 -15.08
C ASP A 54 2.31 5.08 -13.79
N ALA A 55 2.45 6.40 -13.93
CA ALA A 55 2.55 7.31 -12.80
C ALA A 55 2.14 8.71 -13.22
N GLY A 56 1.58 9.47 -12.29
CA GLY A 56 1.13 10.83 -12.59
C GLY A 56 0.99 11.69 -11.35
N SER A 57 0.93 13.00 -11.58
CA SER A 57 0.61 14.03 -10.58
C SER A 57 -0.85 14.44 -10.73
N GLY A 58 -1.58 14.50 -9.61
CA GLY A 58 -3.03 14.73 -9.64
C GLY A 58 -3.79 13.68 -10.47
N HIS A 59 -5.10 13.86 -10.61
CA HIS A 59 -5.91 13.08 -11.54
C HIS A 59 -6.70 14.07 -12.42
N PRO A 60 -6.45 14.15 -13.74
CA PRO A 60 -6.99 15.21 -14.59
C PRO A 60 -8.53 15.24 -14.65
N GLN A 61 -9.21 14.12 -14.35
CA GLN A 61 -10.68 14.07 -14.26
C GLN A 61 -11.28 14.25 -12.85
N ARG A 62 -10.51 14.53 -11.79
CA ARG A 62 -11.06 14.75 -10.44
C ARG A 62 -10.82 16.16 -9.92
N ALA A 63 -11.86 16.74 -9.30
CA ALA A 63 -11.71 17.94 -8.49
C ALA A 63 -10.74 17.67 -7.32
N ALA A 64 -9.98 18.69 -6.91
CA ALA A 64 -9.11 18.60 -5.74
C ALA A 64 -9.92 18.11 -4.53
N GLY A 65 -9.61 16.90 -4.05
CA GLY A 65 -10.13 16.38 -2.80
C GLY A 65 -9.34 16.91 -1.61
N ASP A 66 -9.86 16.73 -0.40
CA ASP A 66 -9.13 16.96 0.85
C ASP A 66 -8.97 15.62 1.58
N PRO A 67 -7.74 15.05 1.66
CA PRO A 67 -6.46 15.59 1.20
C PRO A 67 -6.25 15.49 -0.32
N GLU A 68 -5.41 16.37 -0.88
CA GLU A 68 -5.12 16.44 -2.32
C GLU A 68 -4.23 15.26 -2.76
N LEU A 69 -4.49 14.72 -3.96
CA LEU A 69 -3.65 13.69 -4.56
C LEU A 69 -2.34 14.32 -5.07
N ILE A 70 -1.22 14.00 -4.40
CA ILE A 70 0.11 14.48 -4.76
C ILE A 70 0.59 13.74 -6.00
N ALA A 71 0.67 12.42 -5.91
CA ALA A 71 1.11 11.54 -6.99
C ALA A 71 0.57 10.14 -6.82
N TRP A 72 0.54 9.40 -7.91
CA TRP A 72 0.23 7.98 -7.92
C TRP A 72 1.21 7.21 -8.80
N PHE A 73 1.38 5.93 -8.49
CA PHE A 73 2.34 5.03 -9.10
C PHE A 73 1.72 3.65 -9.24
N GLN A 74 1.95 3.02 -10.38
CA GLN A 74 1.51 1.67 -10.69
C GLN A 74 2.71 0.88 -11.20
N VAL A 75 2.85 -0.36 -10.73
CA VAL A 75 3.81 -1.32 -11.29
C VAL A 75 3.20 -2.72 -11.39
N GLY A 76 3.74 -3.51 -12.32
CA GLY A 76 3.52 -4.96 -12.31
C GLY A 76 4.33 -5.64 -11.21
N ALA A 77 3.68 -6.49 -10.40
CA ALA A 77 4.30 -7.33 -9.39
C ALA A 77 4.29 -8.81 -9.83
N ALA A 78 5.49 -9.35 -10.04
CA ALA A 78 5.68 -10.77 -10.28
C ALA A 78 5.30 -11.59 -9.04
N VAL A 79 5.07 -12.90 -9.24
CA VAL A 79 4.84 -13.83 -8.13
C VAL A 79 6.05 -13.83 -7.19
N VAL A 80 5.79 -13.64 -5.89
CA VAL A 80 6.78 -13.72 -4.82
C VAL A 80 6.65 -15.06 -4.09
N SER A 81 7.79 -15.70 -3.83
CA SER A 81 7.86 -17.03 -3.23
C SER A 81 8.96 -17.10 -2.15
N GLY A 82 8.93 -18.17 -1.35
CA GLY A 82 9.89 -18.42 -0.28
C GLY A 82 9.86 -17.33 0.78
N GLU A 83 11.00 -16.69 1.03
CA GLU A 83 11.16 -15.63 2.05
C GLU A 83 10.94 -14.21 1.51
N ARG A 84 10.56 -14.05 0.24
CA ARG A 84 10.39 -12.71 -0.35
C ARG A 84 8.98 -12.17 -0.06
N PRO A 85 8.83 -11.03 0.65
CA PRO A 85 7.54 -10.35 0.72
C PRO A 85 7.20 -9.71 -0.62
N LEU A 86 5.97 -9.22 -0.77
CA LEU A 86 5.67 -8.23 -1.83
C LEU A 86 6.61 -7.03 -1.68
N PRO A 87 7.08 -6.41 -2.78
CA PRO A 87 8.07 -5.33 -2.73
C PRO A 87 7.45 -3.98 -2.35
N VAL A 88 6.57 -3.92 -1.35
CA VAL A 88 5.83 -2.69 -1.01
C VAL A 88 6.75 -1.63 -0.42
N ARG A 89 7.71 -2.01 0.44
CA ARG A 89 8.70 -1.07 0.99
C ARG A 89 9.58 -0.42 -0.09
N PRO A 90 10.30 -1.15 -0.95
CA PRO A 90 11.10 -0.51 -1.99
C PRO A 90 10.25 0.28 -2.99
N PHE A 91 9.01 -0.17 -3.26
CA PHE A 91 8.03 0.57 -4.05
C PHE A 91 7.69 1.94 -3.45
N LEU A 92 7.28 1.98 -2.18
CA LEU A 92 6.96 3.22 -1.48
C LEU A 92 8.19 4.11 -1.24
N GLY A 93 9.35 3.51 -0.97
CA GLY A 93 10.61 4.27 -0.87
C GLY A 93 10.96 4.99 -2.17
N CYS A 94 10.69 4.38 -3.32
CA CYS A 94 10.84 5.03 -4.63
C CYS A 94 9.79 6.13 -4.84
N ALA A 95 8.51 5.83 -4.59
CA ALA A 95 7.43 6.81 -4.71
C ALA A 95 7.68 8.06 -3.84
N GLY A 96 8.09 7.86 -2.59
CA GLY A 96 8.47 8.92 -1.67
C GLY A 96 9.65 9.75 -2.17
N SER A 97 10.72 9.08 -2.63
CA SER A 97 11.90 9.76 -3.19
C SER A 97 11.55 10.65 -4.38
N VAL A 98 10.56 10.26 -5.19
CA VAL A 98 10.09 11.04 -6.35
C VAL A 98 9.32 12.27 -5.88
N VAL A 99 8.35 12.08 -4.99
CA VAL A 99 7.54 13.19 -4.45
C VAL A 99 8.41 14.24 -3.76
N GLU A 100 9.42 13.81 -3.00
CA GLU A 100 10.39 14.70 -2.34
C GLU A 100 11.38 15.36 -3.32
N ARG A 101 11.58 14.79 -4.51
CA ARG A 101 12.42 15.38 -5.56
C ARG A 101 11.69 16.50 -6.31
N ILE A 102 10.39 16.34 -6.49
CA ILE A 102 9.51 17.29 -7.18
C ILE A 102 9.24 18.52 -6.30
N GLY A 103 9.02 18.31 -5.00
CA GLY A 103 8.69 19.40 -4.08
C GLY A 103 8.74 19.03 -2.61
N ALA A 104 8.59 20.03 -1.76
CA ALA A 104 8.36 19.81 -0.34
C ALA A 104 6.95 19.22 -0.16
N ALA A 105 6.87 18.00 0.37
CA ALA A 105 5.62 17.27 0.50
C ALA A 105 5.35 16.87 1.96
N GLU A 106 4.10 17.04 2.39
CA GLU A 106 3.59 16.51 3.65
C GLU A 106 2.51 15.47 3.33
N VAL A 107 2.93 14.21 3.21
CA VAL A 107 1.99 13.10 2.98
C VAL A 107 1.22 12.79 4.26
N SER A 108 -0.10 12.76 4.16
CA SER A 108 -1.02 12.47 5.27
C SER A 108 -1.80 11.16 5.07
N VAL A 109 -1.93 10.70 3.82
CA VAL A 109 -2.58 9.43 3.48
C VAL A 109 -1.76 8.70 2.42
N VAL A 110 -1.59 7.40 2.62
CA VAL A 110 -1.02 6.47 1.63
C VAL A 110 -2.08 5.43 1.32
N GLN A 111 -2.46 5.32 0.06
CA GLN A 111 -3.36 4.27 -0.41
C GLN A 111 -2.57 3.28 -1.26
N LEU A 112 -2.77 1.99 -1.02
CA LEU A 112 -2.07 0.87 -1.64
C LEU A 112 -3.06 -0.12 -2.23
N LEU A 113 -2.80 -0.61 -3.44
CA LEU A 113 -3.44 -1.81 -3.96
C LEU A 113 -2.42 -2.94 -3.99
N LEU A 114 -2.70 -4.02 -3.27
CA LEU A 114 -1.76 -5.12 -3.05
C LEU A 114 -2.23 -6.38 -3.78
N PRO A 115 -1.44 -6.94 -4.71
CA PRO A 115 -1.87 -8.08 -5.51
C PRO A 115 -1.71 -9.40 -4.74
N LEU A 116 -2.76 -9.84 -4.03
CA LEU A 116 -2.70 -11.08 -3.24
C LEU A 116 -2.42 -12.33 -4.10
N GLY A 117 -2.94 -12.36 -5.33
CA GLY A 117 -2.67 -13.44 -6.29
C GLY A 117 -1.19 -13.58 -6.69
N SER A 118 -0.35 -12.58 -6.42
CA SER A 118 1.10 -12.65 -6.61
C SER A 118 1.83 -13.28 -5.42
N ILE A 119 1.15 -13.71 -4.36
CA ILE A 119 1.78 -14.33 -3.18
C ILE A 119 1.65 -15.85 -3.26
N ASP A 120 2.77 -16.55 -3.38
CA ASP A 120 2.82 -18.02 -3.27
C ASP A 120 2.92 -18.44 -1.80
N VAL A 121 1.77 -18.46 -1.12
CA VAL A 121 1.66 -18.88 0.28
C VAL A 121 2.16 -20.31 0.51
N ALA A 122 1.98 -21.21 -0.46
CA ALA A 122 2.37 -22.61 -0.31
C ALA A 122 3.91 -22.78 -0.28
N SER A 123 4.65 -21.86 -0.87
CA SER A 123 6.12 -21.84 -0.84
C SER A 123 6.73 -21.29 0.45
N ARG A 124 5.92 -20.76 1.37
CA ARG A 124 6.44 -20.09 2.58
C ARG A 124 7.08 -21.09 3.55
N PRO A 125 8.34 -20.90 3.96
CA PRO A 125 8.93 -21.74 5.00
C PRO A 125 8.29 -21.41 6.36
N ALA A 126 8.25 -22.39 7.27
CA ALA A 126 7.52 -22.25 8.54
C ALA A 126 8.00 -21.06 9.40
N TYR A 127 9.30 -20.73 9.35
CA TYR A 127 9.88 -19.60 10.09
C TYR A 127 9.65 -18.24 9.43
N ALA A 128 9.20 -18.19 8.18
CA ALA A 128 8.91 -16.96 7.43
C ALA A 128 7.49 -16.99 6.85
N ALA A 129 6.53 -17.51 7.63
CA ALA A 129 5.11 -17.52 7.25
C ALA A 129 4.53 -16.10 7.12
N VAL A 130 5.20 -15.09 7.69
CA VAL A 130 4.99 -13.67 7.35
C VAL A 130 6.35 -13.04 7.08
N PRO A 131 6.84 -12.97 5.83
CA PRO A 131 8.23 -12.60 5.56
C PRO A 131 8.65 -11.22 6.07
N SER A 132 7.74 -10.25 6.14
CA SER A 132 8.04 -8.92 6.70
C SER A 132 8.50 -8.98 8.17
N MET A 133 8.10 -10.01 8.92
CA MET A 133 8.53 -10.25 10.31
C MET A 133 10.04 -10.42 10.45
N LEU A 134 10.74 -10.90 9.41
CA LEU A 134 12.20 -11.05 9.41
C LEU A 134 12.92 -9.71 9.57
N THR A 135 12.25 -8.60 9.26
CA THR A 135 12.80 -7.24 9.33
C THR A 135 12.21 -6.37 10.45
N ARG A 136 11.39 -6.94 11.35
CA ARG A 136 10.71 -6.16 12.41
C ARG A 136 11.69 -5.44 13.35
N GLU A 137 12.86 -6.01 13.59
CA GLU A 137 13.86 -5.46 14.51
C GLU A 137 14.47 -4.13 14.00
N TRP A 138 14.38 -3.87 12.68
CA TRP A 138 14.78 -2.58 12.10
C TRP A 138 14.06 -1.41 12.76
N PHE A 139 12.77 -1.58 13.07
CA PHE A 139 11.93 -0.54 13.67
C PHE A 139 12.15 -0.40 15.18
N ARG A 140 12.64 -1.45 15.86
CA ARG A 140 12.95 -1.38 17.30
C ARG A 140 14.14 -0.48 17.62
N ALA A 141 15.02 -0.26 16.65
CA ALA A 141 16.13 0.68 16.79
C ALA A 141 15.72 2.16 16.64
N GLY A 142 14.46 2.43 16.24
CA GLY A 142 13.93 3.77 16.07
C GLY A 142 13.61 4.48 17.39
N ASP A 143 13.43 5.79 17.32
CA ASP A 143 12.98 6.60 18.46
C ASP A 143 11.55 6.21 18.88
N PRO A 144 11.30 5.73 20.12
CA PRO A 144 9.96 5.41 20.60
C PRO A 144 8.98 6.59 20.53
N ALA A 145 9.48 7.84 20.57
CA ALA A 145 8.66 9.04 20.46
C ALA A 145 8.21 9.35 19.01
N ALA A 146 8.78 8.68 18.00
CA ALA A 146 8.37 8.83 16.60
C ALA A 146 7.04 8.12 16.28
N ARG A 147 6.51 7.34 17.23
CA ARG A 147 5.24 6.62 17.09
C ARG A 147 4.11 7.55 16.70
N THR A 148 3.42 7.18 15.64
CA THR A 148 2.40 8.03 15.03
C THR A 148 1.05 7.30 15.05
N PRO A 149 0.00 7.87 15.64
CA PRO A 149 -1.35 7.34 15.55
C PRO A 149 -1.83 7.31 14.09
N VAL A 150 -2.40 6.18 13.68
CA VAL A 150 -2.92 6.00 12.32
C VAL A 150 -4.26 5.28 12.32
N GLU A 151 -5.06 5.59 11.31
CA GLU A 151 -6.21 4.81 10.89
C GLU A 151 -5.82 4.02 9.63
N VAL A 152 -6.16 2.74 9.59
CA VAL A 152 -5.88 1.84 8.47
C VAL A 152 -7.20 1.24 8.02
N VAL A 153 -7.65 1.61 6.82
CA VAL A 153 -8.84 1.02 6.19
C VAL A 153 -8.39 -0.04 5.21
N VAL A 154 -8.81 -1.28 5.44
CA VAL A 154 -8.54 -2.43 4.58
C VAL A 154 -9.82 -2.81 3.86
N ALA A 155 -9.74 -3.08 2.56
CA ALA A 155 -10.86 -3.55 1.76
C ALA A 155 -10.45 -4.66 0.78
N SER A 156 -11.25 -5.71 0.70
CA SER A 156 -11.01 -6.89 -0.14
C SER A 156 -12.00 -7.04 -1.29
N GLY A 157 -12.71 -5.94 -1.63
CA GLY A 157 -13.66 -5.94 -2.74
C GLY A 157 -14.82 -6.88 -2.45
N GLN A 158 -14.94 -7.95 -3.24
CA GLN A 158 -15.93 -9.01 -3.08
C GLN A 158 -15.50 -10.18 -2.16
N ASP A 159 -14.22 -10.26 -1.76
CA ASP A 159 -13.72 -11.38 -0.94
C ASP A 159 -14.01 -11.12 0.56
N GLU A 160 -14.56 -12.10 1.28
CA GLU A 160 -14.90 -12.01 2.73
C GLU A 160 -13.71 -12.33 3.66
N VAL A 161 -12.48 -12.06 3.24
CA VAL A 161 -11.26 -12.62 3.87
C VAL A 161 -10.64 -11.75 4.97
N ILE A 162 -11.14 -10.53 5.17
CA ILE A 162 -10.47 -9.54 6.03
C ILE A 162 -10.93 -9.55 7.50
N GLY A 163 -12.02 -10.26 7.83
CA GLY A 163 -12.59 -10.25 9.19
C GLY A 163 -11.65 -10.75 10.28
N GLU A 164 -10.77 -11.71 9.96
CA GLU A 164 -9.80 -12.31 10.89
C GLU A 164 -8.48 -11.53 10.99
N LEU A 165 -8.25 -10.52 10.14
CA LEU A 165 -7.00 -9.76 10.13
C LEU A 165 -6.64 -9.12 11.49
N PRO A 166 -7.57 -8.52 12.27
CA PRO A 166 -7.23 -7.93 13.56
C PRO A 166 -6.63 -8.96 14.52
N ARG A 167 -7.21 -10.17 14.56
CA ARG A 167 -6.75 -11.26 15.43
C ARG A 167 -5.37 -11.73 14.99
N CYS A 168 -5.19 -12.03 13.70
CA CYS A 168 -3.90 -12.47 13.18
C CYS A 168 -2.80 -11.43 13.39
N LEU A 169 -3.11 -10.14 13.21
CA LEU A 169 -2.16 -9.05 13.41
C LEU A 169 -1.76 -8.88 14.89
N ALA A 170 -2.70 -9.08 15.82
CA ALA A 170 -2.43 -9.04 17.26
C ALA A 170 -1.62 -10.25 17.76
N GLU A 171 -1.72 -11.39 17.08
CA GLU A 171 -0.94 -12.61 17.39
C GLU A 171 0.51 -12.51 16.88
N LEU A 172 0.82 -11.60 15.95
CA LEU A 172 2.20 -11.35 15.54
C LEU A 172 2.97 -10.65 16.65
N GLU A 173 4.09 -11.23 17.08
CA GLU A 173 5.04 -10.59 17.98
C GLU A 173 5.81 -9.46 17.26
N GLN A 174 5.12 -8.39 16.91
CA GLN A 174 5.67 -7.23 16.21
C GLN A 174 5.33 -5.95 16.95
N ASP A 175 6.19 -4.95 16.77
CA ASP A 175 6.04 -3.64 17.41
C ASP A 175 6.04 -2.50 16.38
N VAL A 176 5.81 -2.84 15.10
CA VAL A 176 5.78 -1.90 13.99
C VAL A 176 4.42 -1.22 13.90
N PHE A 177 3.33 -1.95 14.16
CA PHE A 177 1.97 -1.42 14.24
C PHE A 177 1.25 -1.98 15.47
N THR A 178 0.98 -1.13 16.46
CA THR A 178 0.26 -1.53 17.67
C THR A 178 -1.24 -1.30 17.48
N LEU A 179 -2.00 -2.37 17.25
CA LEU A 179 -3.45 -2.31 17.14
C LEU A 179 -4.09 -1.91 18.49
N ARG A 180 -4.89 -0.85 18.51
CA ARG A 180 -5.64 -0.38 19.69
C ARG A 180 -7.11 -0.78 19.64
N SER A 181 -7.73 -0.61 18.49
CA SER A 181 -9.13 -0.96 18.26
C SER A 181 -9.37 -1.25 16.78
N TYR A 182 -10.47 -1.93 16.48
CA TYR A 182 -10.91 -2.13 15.12
C TYR A 182 -12.44 -2.04 15.05
N SER A 183 -12.96 -1.75 13.86
CA SER A 183 -14.38 -1.71 13.59
C SER A 183 -14.63 -2.36 12.23
N PRO A 184 -15.48 -3.40 12.14
CA PRO A 184 -15.89 -3.92 10.85
C PRO A 184 -16.63 -2.82 10.10
N GLY A 185 -16.20 -2.53 8.88
CA GLY A 185 -16.93 -1.66 7.98
C GLY A 185 -18.12 -2.41 7.41
N GLY A 186 -19.24 -1.71 7.24
CA GLY A 186 -20.51 -2.36 6.87
C GLY A 186 -20.43 -3.07 5.52
N THR A 187 -21.17 -4.17 5.37
CA THR A 187 -21.32 -4.95 4.12
C THR A 187 -22.31 -4.34 3.13
N SER A 188 -22.85 -3.15 3.42
CA SER A 188 -23.91 -2.56 2.62
C SER A 188 -23.39 -1.90 1.34
N PRO A 189 -24.03 -2.15 0.17
CA PRO A 189 -23.72 -1.47 -1.09
C PRO A 189 -24.01 0.05 -1.05
N GLU A 190 -24.60 0.54 0.04
CA GLU A 190 -24.87 1.96 0.31
C GLU A 190 -23.84 2.61 1.22
N PHE A 191 -22.69 1.98 1.50
CA PHE A 191 -21.57 2.65 2.19
C PHE A 191 -20.90 3.67 1.23
N ARG A 192 -21.65 4.71 0.86
CA ARG A 192 -21.06 6.03 0.71
C ARG A 192 -20.73 6.47 2.13
N PRO A 193 -19.50 6.88 2.43
CA PRO A 193 -19.18 7.45 3.74
C PRO A 193 -19.93 8.79 3.86
N SER A 194 -21.18 8.71 4.30
CA SER A 194 -22.11 9.83 4.45
C SER A 194 -22.56 9.87 5.91
N SER A 195 -21.60 10.15 6.78
CA SER A 195 -21.84 10.60 8.15
C SER A 195 -20.60 11.36 8.61
N SER A 196 -20.64 12.68 8.39
CA SER A 196 -19.93 13.72 9.14
C SER A 196 -18.47 13.41 9.56
N GLY A 197 -17.52 13.78 8.69
CA GLY A 197 -16.25 14.33 9.16
C GLY A 197 -14.96 13.52 8.96
N ARG A 198 -14.75 12.91 7.79
CA ARG A 198 -13.45 12.60 7.13
C ARG A 198 -13.62 11.32 6.32
N THR A 199 -13.97 11.46 5.04
CA THR A 199 -14.06 10.33 4.12
C THR A 199 -12.65 9.91 3.71
N SER A 200 -12.36 8.61 3.68
CA SER A 200 -11.14 8.12 3.01
C SER A 200 -11.16 8.58 1.55
N PRO A 201 -10.00 8.98 0.98
CA PRO A 201 -9.95 9.38 -0.42
C PRO A 201 -10.41 8.22 -1.30
N GLU A 202 -11.31 8.52 -2.23
CA GLU A 202 -11.77 7.55 -3.21
C GLU A 202 -10.56 7.08 -4.05
N PRO A 203 -10.42 5.77 -4.34
CA PRO A 203 -9.31 5.30 -5.15
C PRO A 203 -9.23 6.03 -6.49
N PRO A 204 -8.03 6.41 -6.97
CA PRO A 204 -7.88 7.14 -8.22
C PRO A 204 -7.94 6.19 -9.44
N PHE A 205 -8.62 5.07 -9.30
CA PHE A 205 -8.83 4.03 -10.31
C PHE A 205 -10.23 3.43 -10.15
N ASP A 206 -10.77 2.86 -11.23
CA ASP A 206 -12.11 2.30 -11.29
C ASP A 206 -12.23 0.96 -10.54
N ASP A 207 -13.42 0.62 -10.04
CA ASP A 207 -13.67 -0.65 -9.34
C ASP A 207 -13.35 -1.90 -10.18
N THR A 208 -13.49 -1.81 -11.50
CA THR A 208 -13.11 -2.89 -12.43
C THR A 208 -11.63 -3.22 -12.39
N PHE A 209 -10.78 -2.28 -11.92
CA PHE A 209 -9.33 -2.44 -11.84
C PHE A 209 -8.89 -3.46 -10.78
N TRP A 210 -9.72 -3.73 -9.78
CA TRP A 210 -9.30 -4.52 -8.62
C TRP A 210 -10.38 -5.47 -8.07
N GLY A 211 -11.49 -5.64 -8.79
CA GLY A 211 -12.59 -6.53 -8.38
C GLY A 211 -13.53 -5.89 -7.35
N GLY A 212 -13.68 -4.56 -7.39
CA GLY A 212 -14.64 -3.82 -6.58
C GLY A 212 -16.11 -4.14 -6.91
N PRO A 213 -17.08 -3.46 -6.25
CA PRO A 213 -16.93 -2.34 -5.30
C PRO A 213 -16.43 -2.74 -3.91
N LEU A 214 -16.09 -1.74 -3.08
CA LEU A 214 -15.73 -1.84 -1.66
C LEU A 214 -16.89 -2.42 -0.82
N ARG A 215 -17.05 -3.75 -0.77
CA ARG A 215 -18.12 -4.37 0.04
C ARG A 215 -17.64 -4.85 1.40
N HIS A 216 -16.46 -5.42 1.46
CA HIS A 216 -15.87 -5.88 2.72
C HIS A 216 -14.79 -4.90 3.11
N THR A 217 -15.07 -4.12 4.18
CA THR A 217 -14.16 -3.11 4.70
C THR A 217 -13.91 -3.35 6.19
N LEU A 218 -12.73 -2.95 6.65
CA LEU A 218 -12.30 -3.08 8.04
C LEU A 218 -11.44 -1.86 8.39
N ALA A 219 -11.82 -1.13 9.43
CA ALA A 219 -11.02 -0.03 9.95
C ALA A 219 -10.24 -0.50 11.18
N LEU A 220 -8.91 -0.34 11.14
CA LEU A 220 -7.99 -0.60 12.25
C LEU A 220 -7.47 0.75 12.75
N HIS A 221 -7.44 0.94 14.06
CA HIS A 221 -6.87 2.11 14.70
C HIS A 221 -5.70 1.69 15.58
N GLY A 222 -4.56 2.34 15.43
CA GLY A 222 -3.35 1.94 16.14
C GLY A 222 -2.23 2.96 16.04
N ASP A 223 -1.04 2.57 16.48
CA ASP A 223 0.18 3.38 16.35
C ASP A 223 1.16 2.69 15.41
N LEU A 224 1.63 3.42 14.40
CA LEU A 224 2.73 3.00 13.56
C LEU A 224 4.06 3.43 14.22
N ALA A 225 5.09 2.60 14.14
CA ALA A 225 6.40 2.86 14.76
C ALA A 225 6.99 4.23 14.37
N ALA A 226 6.80 4.63 13.12
CA ALA A 226 7.02 5.98 12.64
C ALA A 226 6.12 6.25 11.43
N TRP A 227 5.76 7.51 11.19
CA TRP A 227 5.16 7.89 9.91
C TRP A 227 6.23 7.94 8.81
N SER A 228 6.50 6.79 8.19
CA SER A 228 7.47 6.65 7.11
C SER A 228 7.00 5.66 6.05
N TYR A 229 7.50 5.81 4.83
CA TYR A 229 7.23 4.88 3.72
C TYR A 229 7.65 3.44 4.04
N ASP A 230 8.73 3.25 4.80
CA ASP A 230 9.17 1.94 5.24
C ASP A 230 8.19 1.28 6.22
N ALA A 231 7.68 2.04 7.20
CA ALA A 231 6.74 1.51 8.18
C ALA A 231 5.38 1.21 7.55
N VAL A 232 4.89 2.10 6.68
CA VAL A 232 3.66 1.88 5.91
C VAL A 232 3.81 0.69 4.96
N GLY A 233 4.95 0.58 4.28
CA GLY A 233 5.25 -0.54 3.39
C GLY A 233 5.33 -1.87 4.13
N TRP A 234 5.98 -1.89 5.31
CA TRP A 234 6.02 -3.07 6.17
C TRP A 234 4.62 -3.53 6.57
N LEU A 235 3.76 -2.58 6.97
CA LEU A 235 2.37 -2.87 7.33
C LEU A 235 1.58 -3.42 6.13
N GLY A 236 1.75 -2.82 4.95
CA GLY A 236 1.14 -3.32 3.72
C GLY A 236 1.58 -4.77 3.39
N GLU A 237 2.87 -5.07 3.49
CA GLU A 237 3.40 -6.43 3.32
C GLU A 237 2.79 -7.43 4.30
N ALA A 238 2.73 -7.06 5.58
CA ALA A 238 2.16 -7.92 6.62
C ALA A 238 0.66 -8.19 6.37
N LEU A 239 -0.12 -7.14 6.07
CA LEU A 239 -1.55 -7.28 5.79
C LEU A 239 -1.84 -8.13 4.56
N ALA A 240 -1.07 -7.94 3.48
CA ALA A 240 -1.23 -8.74 2.27
C ALA A 240 -0.93 -10.22 2.51
N GLU A 241 0.17 -10.52 3.22
CA GLU A 241 0.53 -11.90 3.52
C GLU A 241 -0.50 -12.58 4.44
N LEU A 242 -1.00 -11.87 5.47
CA LEU A 242 -2.06 -12.37 6.33
C LEU A 242 -3.35 -12.63 5.55
N ALA A 243 -3.78 -11.69 4.69
CA ALA A 243 -4.97 -11.85 3.86
C ALA A 243 -4.84 -13.02 2.87
N ALA A 244 -3.69 -13.17 2.22
CA ALA A 244 -3.42 -14.30 1.33
C ALA A 244 -3.47 -15.65 2.07
N ARG A 245 -2.92 -15.70 3.29
CA ARG A 245 -2.97 -16.90 4.16
C ARG A 245 -4.37 -17.25 4.63
N LEU A 246 -5.24 -16.26 4.79
CA LEU A 246 -6.67 -16.45 5.05
C LEU A 246 -7.47 -16.88 3.81
N GLY A 247 -6.79 -17.04 2.66
CA GLY A 247 -7.38 -17.51 1.41
C GLY A 247 -7.76 -16.41 0.42
N GLY A 248 -7.41 -15.14 0.72
CA GLY A 248 -7.64 -14.01 -0.17
C GLY A 248 -6.89 -14.16 -1.49
N ARG A 249 -7.58 -13.90 -2.60
CA ARG A 249 -6.99 -13.96 -3.95
C ARG A 249 -7.18 -12.66 -4.73
N ALA A 250 -8.26 -11.94 -4.47
CA ALA A 250 -8.46 -10.61 -5.04
C ALA A 250 -7.44 -9.60 -4.47
N PRO A 251 -7.10 -8.53 -5.21
CA PRO A 251 -6.28 -7.45 -4.68
C PRO A 251 -6.85 -6.84 -3.39
N LEU A 252 -5.96 -6.47 -2.47
CA LEU A 252 -6.29 -5.84 -1.20
C LEU A 252 -6.04 -4.34 -1.29
N LEU A 253 -7.07 -3.52 -1.13
CA LEU A 253 -6.93 -2.08 -1.00
C LEU A 253 -6.64 -1.73 0.47
N VAL A 254 -5.56 -1.01 0.73
CA VAL A 254 -5.16 -0.56 2.07
C VAL A 254 -4.98 0.96 2.03
N THR A 255 -5.74 1.68 2.84
CA THR A 255 -5.58 3.13 3.02
C THR A 255 -5.07 3.39 4.42
N VAL A 256 -3.86 3.92 4.54
CA VAL A 256 -3.23 4.31 5.81
C VAL A 256 -3.28 5.82 5.93
N ARG A 257 -3.93 6.32 6.97
CA ARG A 257 -4.10 7.74 7.27
C ARG A 257 -3.41 8.09 8.57
N ARG A 258 -2.64 9.17 8.57
CA ARG A 258 -2.12 9.77 9.80
C ARG A 258 -3.27 10.42 10.57
N SER A 259 -3.46 10.00 11.81
CA SER A 259 -4.38 10.64 12.73
C SER A 259 -3.69 11.83 13.36
N THR A 260 -4.32 13.00 13.23
CA THR A 260 -3.90 14.26 13.87
C THR A 260 -4.32 14.30 15.32
#